data_AF-A0A956P8X3-F1
#
_entry.id   AF-A0A956P8X3-F1
#
_cell.length_a   1.000
_cell.length_b   1.000
_cell.length_c   1.000
_cell.angle_alpha   90.00
_cell.angle_beta   90.00
_cell.angle_gamma   90.00
#
_symmetry.space_group_name_H-M   'P 1'
#
loop_
_entity.id
_entity.type
_entity.pdbx_description
1 polymer ?
#
loop_
_entity_poly.entity_id
_entity_poly.type
_entity_poly.pdbx_seq_one_letter_code
_entity_poly.pdbx_strand_id
1 'polypeptide(L)'
;MAGVPEGRATRRSLASSSRTASTITPSERNAAFALLAAAFALRVAALRAVGFDTDEPQHLHVAWGWSQGLVPYRDYFDNHTPLFQFLCAPLVRWIGERPDILIWMRVAMLPLYLGSLWAVYRIGRALRSERVALWGTAIAAVMPTFFLRSLEFRTDDLWAFLWLAILAVLVTGAMSRSRAMLAGLLAGAALCVSMKTVPLLIGLAGALLLAAATTRRARPPLAV
;
A
#
# COMPACT_ATOMS: atom_id res chain seq x y z
N MET A 1 57.38 -25.40 27.31
CA MET A 1 56.76 -24.09 26.96
C MET A 1 55.63 -24.35 25.98
N ALA A 2 54.39 -24.33 26.46
CA ALA A 2 53.19 -24.59 25.69
C ALA A 2 52.72 -23.30 24.99
N GLY A 3 52.52 -23.34 23.68
CA GLY A 3 51.98 -22.23 22.89
C GLY A 3 50.45 -22.31 22.83
N VAL A 4 49.77 -21.28 23.32
CA VAL A 4 48.32 -21.09 23.19
C VAL A 4 48.02 -20.46 21.82
N PRO A 5 47.13 -21.02 20.99
CA PRO A 5 46.62 -20.33 19.80
C PRO A 5 45.33 -19.57 20.16
N GLU A 6 45.45 -18.26 20.39
CA GLU A 6 44.30 -17.37 20.55
C GLU A 6 43.73 -16.92 19.19
N GLY A 7 42.40 -16.95 19.06
CA GLY A 7 41.70 -15.77 18.56
C GLY A 7 41.09 -15.76 17.16
N ARG A 8 40.83 -16.91 16.49
CA ARG A 8 40.13 -16.90 15.17
C ARG A 8 38.66 -17.40 15.19
N ALA A 9 38.17 -17.88 16.32
CA ALA A 9 36.86 -18.56 16.41
C ALA A 9 35.65 -17.64 16.67
N THR A 10 35.83 -16.37 17.06
CA THR A 10 34.73 -15.56 17.63
C THR A 10 33.91 -14.74 16.63
N ARG A 11 34.37 -14.50 15.39
CA ARG A 11 33.61 -13.68 14.41
C ARG A 11 32.60 -14.46 13.55
N ARG A 12 32.73 -15.78 13.44
CA ARG A 12 31.77 -16.62 12.67
C ARG A 12 30.50 -16.98 13.45
N SER A 13 30.55 -16.93 14.79
CA SER A 13 29.45 -17.32 15.68
C SER A 13 28.33 -16.27 15.78
N LEU A 14 28.66 -14.97 15.68
CA LEU A 14 27.66 -13.89 15.81
C LEU A 14 26.88 -13.63 14.50
N ALA A 15 27.36 -14.12 13.36
CA ALA A 15 26.69 -13.97 12.07
C ALA A 15 25.73 -15.12 11.74
N SER A 16 25.82 -16.27 12.44
CA SER A 16 24.90 -17.40 12.25
C SER A 16 23.65 -17.34 13.13
N SER A 17 23.62 -16.44 14.13
CA SER A 17 22.55 -16.37 15.13
C SER A 17 21.35 -15.47 14.76
N SER A 18 21.40 -14.76 13.62
CA SER A 18 20.39 -13.74 13.28
C SER A 18 19.43 -14.11 12.13
N ARG A 19 19.39 -15.37 11.70
CA ARG A 19 18.51 -15.82 10.60
C ARG A 19 17.95 -17.22 10.80
N THR A 20 17.51 -17.57 12.00
CA THR A 20 16.41 -18.54 12.14
C THR A 20 15.14 -17.86 11.64
N ALA A 21 14.92 -17.90 10.32
CA ALA A 21 13.61 -17.61 9.76
C ALA A 21 12.65 -18.62 10.37
N SER A 22 11.91 -18.23 11.42
CA SER A 22 10.93 -19.12 12.05
C SER A 22 9.94 -19.52 10.96
N THR A 23 9.93 -20.81 10.62
CA THR A 23 8.98 -21.37 9.67
C THR A 23 7.57 -21.18 10.22
N ILE A 24 6.65 -20.70 9.38
CA ILE A 24 5.25 -20.54 9.76
C ILE A 24 4.66 -21.92 10.00
N THR A 25 4.08 -22.17 11.17
CA THR A 25 3.37 -23.42 11.44
C THR A 25 2.00 -23.43 10.73
N PRO A 26 1.44 -24.61 10.41
CA PRO A 26 0.11 -24.68 9.80
C PRO A 26 -0.98 -24.00 10.64
N SER A 27 -0.91 -24.12 11.98
CA SER A 27 -1.87 -23.47 12.88
C SER A 27 -1.75 -21.94 12.85
N GLU A 28 -0.53 -21.40 12.84
CA GLU A 28 -0.31 -19.95 12.69
C GLU A 28 -0.83 -19.44 11.34
N ARG A 29 -0.57 -20.17 10.26
CA ARG A 29 -1.08 -19.85 8.92
C ARG A 29 -2.61 -19.81 8.92
N ASN A 30 -3.25 -20.84 9.47
CA ASN A 30 -4.70 -20.94 9.55
C ASN A 30 -5.30 -19.82 10.40
N ALA A 31 -4.68 -19.47 11.53
CA ALA A 31 -5.14 -18.36 12.37
C ALA A 31 -5.09 -17.01 11.63
N ALA A 32 -3.99 -16.73 10.91
CA ALA A 32 -3.89 -15.49 10.14
C ALA A 32 -4.91 -15.44 9.00
N PHE A 33 -5.13 -16.55 8.28
CA PHE A 33 -6.17 -16.61 7.25
C PHE A 33 -7.58 -16.50 7.83
N ALA A 34 -7.86 -17.11 8.99
CA ALA A 34 -9.13 -16.95 9.68
C ALA A 34 -9.37 -15.48 10.06
N LEU A 35 -8.36 -14.77 10.54
CA LEU A 35 -8.45 -13.35 10.85
C LEU A 35 -8.70 -12.51 9.59
N LEU A 36 -8.00 -12.79 8.50
CA LEU A 36 -8.23 -12.11 7.21
C LEU A 36 -9.65 -12.37 6.66
N ALA A 37 -10.12 -13.61 6.76
CA ALA A 37 -11.47 -13.98 6.34
C ALA A 37 -12.54 -13.29 7.22
N ALA A 38 -12.33 -13.26 8.54
CA ALA A 38 -13.22 -12.57 9.47
C ALA A 38 -13.23 -11.05 9.21
N ALA A 39 -12.06 -10.44 8.96
CA ALA A 39 -11.95 -9.03 8.58
C ALA A 39 -12.72 -8.75 7.28
N PHE A 40 -12.56 -9.59 6.26
CA PHE A 40 -13.29 -9.43 5.01
C PHE A 40 -14.81 -9.60 5.19
N ALA A 41 -15.25 -10.60 5.95
CA ALA A 41 -16.67 -10.79 6.25
C ALA A 41 -17.27 -9.59 7.02
N LEU A 42 -16.55 -9.10 8.03
CA LEU A 42 -16.93 -7.90 8.78
C LEU A 42 -17.01 -6.69 7.85
N ARG A 43 -16.09 -6.57 6.89
CA ARG A 43 -16.10 -5.49 5.90
C ARG A 43 -17.32 -5.53 5.01
N VAL A 44 -17.70 -6.70 4.52
CA VAL A 44 -18.92 -6.88 3.70
C VAL A 44 -20.17 -6.49 4.50
N ALA A 45 -20.24 -6.87 5.79
CA ALA A 45 -21.32 -6.41 6.66
C ALA A 45 -21.29 -4.89 6.89
N ALA A 46 -20.09 -4.31 7.05
CA ALA A 46 -19.88 -2.89 7.29
C ALA A 46 -20.33 -1.99 6.14
N LEU A 47 -20.33 -2.49 4.89
CA LEU A 47 -20.76 -1.72 3.70
C LEU A 47 -22.09 -0.98 3.90
N ARG A 48 -23.03 -1.62 4.61
CA ARG A 48 -24.35 -1.04 4.93
C ARG A 48 -24.48 -0.55 6.37
N ALA A 49 -23.72 -1.13 7.29
CA ALA A 49 -23.88 -0.87 8.73
C ALA A 49 -23.18 0.43 9.18
N VAL A 50 -22.12 0.84 8.49
CA VAL A 50 -21.39 2.07 8.80
C VAL A 50 -22.02 3.25 8.06
N GLY A 51 -22.28 4.35 8.77
CA GLY A 51 -22.80 5.59 8.17
C GLY A 51 -21.88 6.15 7.08
N PHE A 52 -22.42 7.00 6.22
CA PHE A 52 -21.64 7.63 5.16
C PHE A 52 -20.90 8.86 5.68
N ASP A 53 -19.61 8.94 5.34
CA ASP A 53 -18.80 10.14 5.54
C ASP A 53 -19.24 11.22 4.53
N THR A 54 -19.08 12.50 4.88
CA THR A 54 -19.51 13.62 4.02
C THR A 54 -18.79 13.68 2.68
N ASP A 55 -17.58 13.11 2.60
CA ASP A 55 -16.78 13.09 1.38
C ASP A 55 -17.31 12.07 0.35
N GLU A 56 -18.00 11.02 0.79
CA GLU A 56 -18.52 9.98 -0.11
C GLU A 56 -19.55 10.53 -1.12
N PRO A 57 -20.62 11.25 -0.70
CA PRO A 57 -21.53 11.88 -1.65
C PRO A 57 -20.85 12.99 -2.47
N GLN A 58 -19.83 13.68 -1.94
CA GLN A 58 -19.05 14.65 -2.72
C GLN A 58 -18.34 13.96 -3.89
N HIS A 59 -17.54 12.92 -3.63
CA HIS A 59 -16.83 12.19 -4.68
C HIS A 59 -17.79 11.54 -5.68
N LEU A 60 -18.92 11.03 -5.19
CA LEU A 60 -19.97 10.50 -6.04
C LEU A 60 -20.53 11.57 -6.98
N HIS A 61 -20.82 12.77 -6.47
CA HIS A 61 -21.34 13.86 -7.29
C HIS A 61 -20.35 14.27 -8.39
N VAL A 62 -19.05 14.32 -8.06
CA VAL A 62 -18.01 14.62 -9.06
C VAL A 62 -17.92 13.51 -10.11
N ALA A 63 -17.95 12.23 -9.71
CA ALA A 63 -17.94 11.11 -10.66
C ALA A 63 -19.21 11.05 -11.52
N TRP A 64 -20.36 11.42 -10.95
CA TRP A 64 -21.60 11.63 -11.68
C TRP A 64 -21.46 12.75 -12.72
N GLY A 65 -20.89 13.91 -12.38
CA GLY A 65 -20.69 15.00 -13.33
C GLY A 65 -19.88 14.55 -14.55
N TRP A 66 -18.77 13.83 -14.34
CA TRP A 66 -18.02 13.18 -15.42
C TRP A 66 -18.89 12.26 -16.27
N SER A 67 -19.74 11.45 -15.65
CA SER A 67 -20.66 10.52 -16.34
C SER A 67 -21.69 11.23 -17.22
N GLN A 68 -22.00 12.50 -16.92
CA GLN A 68 -22.88 13.36 -17.70
C GLN A 68 -22.13 14.19 -18.76
N GLY A 69 -20.81 14.00 -18.89
CA GLY A 69 -19.97 14.76 -19.82
C GLY A 69 -19.58 16.15 -19.31
N LEU A 70 -19.82 16.45 -18.04
CA LEU A 70 -19.29 17.67 -17.40
C LEU A 70 -17.81 17.49 -17.08
N VAL A 71 -17.05 18.57 -17.18
CA VAL A 71 -15.60 18.62 -16.97
C VAL A 71 -15.32 19.36 -15.65
N PRO A 72 -14.75 18.71 -14.62
CA PRO A 72 -14.34 19.37 -13.39
C PRO A 72 -13.38 20.54 -13.66
N TYR A 73 -13.39 21.52 -12.75
CA TYR A 73 -12.67 22.80 -12.80
C TYR A 73 -13.09 23.76 -13.92
N ARG A 74 -13.78 23.27 -14.96
CA ARG A 74 -14.43 24.10 -15.98
C ARG A 74 -15.91 24.32 -15.67
N ASP A 75 -16.64 23.22 -15.46
CA ASP A 75 -18.09 23.24 -15.31
C ASP A 75 -18.53 23.26 -13.84
N TYR A 76 -17.71 22.72 -12.94
CA TYR A 76 -17.94 22.72 -11.49
C TYR A 76 -16.63 22.55 -10.71
N PHE A 77 -16.63 22.95 -9.44
CA PHE A 77 -15.47 22.90 -8.57
C PHE A 77 -15.25 21.52 -7.94
N ASP A 78 -13.99 21.10 -7.84
CA ASP A 78 -13.52 20.03 -6.95
C ASP A 78 -12.15 20.46 -6.39
N ASN A 79 -11.85 20.06 -5.15
CA ASN A 79 -10.57 20.30 -4.49
C ASN A 79 -9.57 19.13 -4.66
N HIS A 80 -10.02 18.02 -5.23
CA HIS A 80 -9.19 16.84 -5.53
C HIS A 80 -8.66 16.90 -6.96
N THR A 81 -7.66 16.07 -7.27
CA THR A 81 -7.23 15.82 -8.66
C THR A 81 -8.11 14.73 -9.31
N PRO A 82 -8.27 14.71 -10.65
CA PRO A 82 -9.46 14.15 -11.26
C PRO A 82 -9.45 12.62 -11.48
N LEU A 83 -8.31 11.94 -11.34
CA LEU A 83 -8.16 10.57 -11.88
C LEU A 83 -9.12 9.56 -11.23
N PHE A 84 -9.34 9.65 -9.93
CA PHE A 84 -10.23 8.70 -9.23
C PHE A 84 -11.66 8.79 -9.74
N GLN A 85 -12.24 9.99 -9.74
CA GLN A 85 -13.61 10.23 -10.17
C GLN A 85 -13.78 9.95 -11.67
N PHE A 86 -12.78 10.30 -12.48
CA PHE A 86 -12.74 9.94 -13.90
C PHE A 86 -12.82 8.42 -14.11
N LEU A 87 -12.03 7.63 -13.37
CA LEU A 87 -12.05 6.17 -13.46
C LEU A 87 -13.35 5.56 -12.93
N CYS A 88 -14.01 6.21 -11.97
CA CYS A 88 -15.30 5.76 -11.43
C CYS A 88 -16.51 6.17 -12.28
N ALA A 89 -16.38 7.17 -13.16
CA ALA A 89 -17.50 7.69 -13.95
C ALA A 89 -18.21 6.64 -14.83
N PRO A 90 -17.51 5.73 -15.54
CA PRO A 90 -18.17 4.65 -16.29
C PRO A 90 -18.99 3.73 -15.38
N LEU A 91 -18.50 3.48 -14.16
CA LEU A 91 -19.20 2.64 -13.19
C LEU A 91 -20.45 3.34 -12.65
N VAL A 92 -20.35 4.63 -12.33
CA VAL A 92 -21.51 5.46 -11.93
C VAL A 92 -22.56 5.50 -13.03
N ARG A 93 -22.15 5.69 -14.30
CA ARG A 93 -23.04 5.64 -15.46
C ARG A 93 -23.77 4.29 -15.57
N TRP A 94 -23.04 3.20 -15.38
CA TRP A 94 -23.58 1.84 -15.52
C TRP A 94 -24.53 1.46 -14.39
N ILE A 95 -24.22 1.83 -13.14
CA ILE A 95 -25.09 1.57 -11.99
C ILE A 95 -26.37 2.44 -12.06
N GLY A 96 -26.23 3.67 -12.55
CA GLY A 96 -27.33 4.63 -12.67
C GLY A 96 -27.68 5.31 -11.34
N GLU A 97 -28.48 6.36 -11.43
CA GLU A 97 -28.91 7.16 -10.27
C GLU A 97 -29.91 6.39 -9.41
N ARG A 98 -29.56 6.16 -8.14
CA ARG A 98 -30.38 5.41 -7.19
C ARG A 98 -30.03 5.75 -5.75
N PRO A 99 -30.98 5.63 -4.80
CA PRO A 99 -30.75 6.01 -3.40
C PRO A 99 -29.63 5.23 -2.71
N ASP A 100 -29.37 3.99 -3.13
CA ASP A 100 -28.38 3.09 -2.55
C ASP A 100 -27.04 3.05 -3.31
N ILE A 101 -26.81 3.96 -4.27
CA ILE A 101 -25.62 3.93 -5.14
C ILE A 101 -24.30 3.96 -4.36
N LEU A 102 -24.24 4.68 -3.23
CA LEU A 102 -23.04 4.73 -2.39
C LEU A 102 -22.63 3.35 -1.88
N ILE A 103 -23.58 2.44 -1.61
CA ILE A 103 -23.26 1.06 -1.20
C ILE A 103 -22.50 0.35 -2.33
N TRP A 104 -22.94 0.54 -3.58
CA TRP A 104 -22.26 -0.03 -4.75
C TRP A 104 -20.89 0.59 -5.01
N MET A 105 -20.75 1.88 -4.76
CA MET A 105 -19.46 2.56 -4.85
C MET A 105 -18.48 2.09 -3.76
N ARG A 106 -18.96 1.78 -2.55
CA ARG A 106 -18.14 1.10 -1.53
C ARG A 106 -17.74 -0.32 -1.94
N VAL A 107 -18.65 -1.08 -2.58
CA VAL A 107 -18.30 -2.39 -3.17
C VAL A 107 -17.17 -2.24 -4.20
N ALA A 108 -17.18 -1.16 -4.99
CA ALA A 108 -16.12 -0.86 -5.96
C ALA A 108 -14.76 -0.57 -5.32
N MET A 109 -14.69 -0.27 -4.01
CA MET A 109 -13.43 -0.10 -3.28
C MET A 109 -12.82 -1.42 -2.80
N LEU A 110 -13.56 -2.53 -2.79
CA LEU A 110 -13.05 -3.84 -2.35
C LEU A 110 -11.79 -4.28 -3.11
N PRO A 111 -11.67 -4.14 -4.45
CA PRO A 111 -10.44 -4.45 -5.15
C PRO A 111 -9.24 -3.63 -4.69
N LEU A 112 -9.44 -2.34 -4.36
CA LEU A 112 -8.38 -1.44 -3.88
C LEU A 112 -7.93 -1.82 -2.47
N TYR A 113 -8.86 -2.19 -1.60
CA TYR A 113 -8.57 -2.76 -0.28
C TYR A 113 -7.74 -4.05 -0.38
N LEU A 114 -8.19 -5.01 -1.21
CA LEU A 114 -7.47 -6.27 -1.41
C LEU A 114 -6.10 -6.06 -2.06
N GLY A 115 -6.01 -5.14 -3.03
CA GLY A 115 -4.76 -4.74 -3.67
C GLY A 115 -3.78 -4.11 -2.67
N SER A 116 -4.28 -3.29 -1.75
CA SER A 116 -3.47 -2.70 -0.68
C SER A 116 -2.94 -3.75 0.28
N LEU A 117 -3.77 -4.70 0.72
CA LEU A 117 -3.33 -5.83 1.56
C LEU A 117 -2.30 -6.70 0.85
N TRP A 118 -2.51 -6.98 -0.44
CA TRP A 118 -1.53 -7.70 -1.25
C TRP A 118 -0.20 -6.94 -1.32
N ALA A 119 -0.23 -5.62 -1.51
CA ALA A 119 0.98 -4.80 -1.55
C ALA A 119 1.71 -4.81 -0.20
N VAL A 120 0.98 -4.72 0.93
CA VAL A 120 1.53 -4.88 2.28
C VAL A 120 2.23 -6.24 2.44
N TYR A 121 1.59 -7.33 2.02
CA TYR A 121 2.19 -8.66 2.04
C TYR A 121 3.47 -8.71 1.20
N ARG A 122 3.44 -8.17 -0.02
CA ARG A 122 4.61 -8.14 -0.94
C ARG A 122 5.78 -7.37 -0.33
N ILE A 123 5.52 -6.22 0.29
CA ILE A 123 6.53 -5.40 0.96
C ILE A 123 7.11 -6.14 2.16
N GLY A 124 6.25 -6.66 3.05
CA GLY A 124 6.68 -7.37 4.25
C GLY A 124 7.54 -8.60 3.91
N ARG A 125 7.16 -9.34 2.86
CA ARG A 125 7.89 -10.53 2.42
C ARG A 125 9.25 -10.17 1.83
N ALA A 126 9.33 -9.10 1.06
CA ALA A 126 10.58 -8.63 0.47
C ALA A 126 11.56 -8.07 1.51
N LEU A 127 11.05 -7.35 2.51
CA LEU A 127 11.88 -6.69 3.51
C LEU A 127 12.29 -7.61 4.68
N ARG A 128 11.47 -8.62 4.99
CA ARG A 128 11.64 -9.46 6.18
C ARG A 128 11.46 -10.94 5.84
N SER A 129 10.27 -11.50 6.12
CA SER A 129 9.98 -12.92 5.97
C SER A 129 8.50 -13.13 5.63
N GLU A 130 8.14 -14.33 5.17
CA GLU A 130 6.73 -14.69 4.92
C GLU A 130 5.88 -14.54 6.18
N ARG A 131 6.42 -14.87 7.36
CA ARG A 131 5.70 -14.75 8.64
C ARG A 131 5.34 -13.31 8.95
N VAL A 132 6.31 -12.41 8.82
CA VAL A 132 6.10 -10.96 9.04
C VAL A 132 5.13 -10.40 8.00
N ALA A 133 5.23 -10.84 6.74
CA ALA A 133 4.31 -10.44 5.68
C ALA A 133 2.86 -10.82 6.00
N LEU A 134 2.63 -12.09 6.37
CA LEU A 134 1.30 -12.62 6.64
C LEU A 134 0.66 -11.91 7.84
N TRP A 135 1.36 -11.86 8.98
CA TRP A 135 0.83 -11.21 10.18
C TRP A 135 0.73 -9.69 10.04
N GLY A 136 1.69 -9.04 9.38
CA GLY A 136 1.60 -7.61 9.08
C GLY A 136 0.38 -7.28 8.21
N THR A 137 0.06 -8.14 7.25
CA THR A 137 -1.16 -8.01 6.42
C THR A 137 -2.43 -8.24 7.23
N ALA A 138 -2.46 -9.28 8.08
CA ALA A 138 -3.60 -9.56 8.94
C ALA A 138 -3.88 -8.44 9.95
N ILE A 139 -2.82 -7.87 10.55
CA ILE A 139 -2.92 -6.70 11.43
C ILE A 139 -3.40 -5.47 10.66
N ALA A 140 -2.83 -5.21 9.47
CA ALA A 140 -3.26 -4.09 8.63
C ALA A 140 -4.75 -4.22 8.29
N ALA A 141 -5.22 -5.43 7.96
CA ALA A 141 -6.61 -5.71 7.59
C ALA A 141 -7.62 -5.36 8.70
N VAL A 142 -7.24 -5.45 9.98
CA VAL A 142 -8.10 -5.14 11.13
C VAL A 142 -7.76 -3.82 11.82
N MET A 143 -6.73 -3.10 11.36
CA MET A 143 -6.36 -1.80 11.89
C MET A 143 -7.53 -0.82 11.69
N PRO A 144 -8.15 -0.28 12.77
CA PRO A 144 -9.43 0.42 12.66
C PRO A 144 -9.45 1.55 11.63
N THR A 145 -8.40 2.38 11.60
CA THR A 145 -8.30 3.49 10.65
C THR A 145 -8.24 2.99 9.21
N PHE A 146 -7.42 1.99 8.92
CA PHE A 146 -7.35 1.43 7.57
C PHE A 146 -8.67 0.75 7.22
N PHE A 147 -9.21 -0.08 8.12
CA PHE A 147 -10.43 -0.83 7.90
C PHE A 147 -11.62 0.06 7.54
N LEU A 148 -11.87 1.12 8.34
CA LEU A 148 -12.99 2.03 8.16
C LEU A 148 -12.75 3.00 7.01
N ARG A 149 -11.58 3.63 6.91
CA ARG A 149 -11.34 4.64 5.86
C ARG A 149 -11.28 4.04 4.48
N SER A 150 -10.77 2.82 4.34
CA SER A 150 -10.75 2.18 3.03
C SER A 150 -12.10 1.54 2.61
N LEU A 151 -13.09 1.59 3.50
CA LEU A 151 -14.47 1.15 3.21
C LEU A 151 -15.21 2.23 2.41
N GLU A 152 -14.92 3.49 2.72
CA GLU A 152 -15.58 4.69 2.19
C GLU A 152 -15.29 4.84 0.69
N PHE A 153 -16.23 5.39 -0.08
CA PHE A 153 -15.95 5.73 -1.47
C PHE A 153 -15.10 7.01 -1.58
N ARG A 154 -13.78 6.90 -1.49
CA ARG A 154 -12.86 8.06 -1.44
C ARG A 154 -11.63 7.94 -2.32
N THR A 155 -11.07 9.09 -2.67
CA THR A 155 -9.82 9.17 -3.46
C THR A 155 -8.62 8.53 -2.75
N ASP A 156 -8.61 8.55 -1.41
CA ASP A 156 -7.54 7.99 -0.58
C ASP A 156 -7.37 6.47 -0.78
N ASP A 157 -8.42 5.73 -1.16
CA ASP A 157 -8.35 4.29 -1.43
C ASP A 157 -7.42 3.96 -2.59
N LEU A 158 -7.68 4.57 -3.74
CA LEU A 158 -6.88 4.37 -4.93
C LEU A 158 -5.47 4.92 -4.73
N TRP A 159 -5.36 6.06 -4.06
CA TRP A 159 -4.07 6.68 -3.76
C TRP A 159 -3.19 5.79 -2.86
N ALA A 160 -3.75 5.26 -1.77
CA ALA A 160 -3.04 4.40 -0.84
C ALA A 160 -2.60 3.10 -1.53
N PHE A 161 -3.47 2.49 -2.33
CA PHE A 161 -3.12 1.32 -3.14
C PHE A 161 -1.95 1.62 -4.08
N LEU A 162 -2.02 2.70 -4.86
CA LEU A 162 -0.96 3.09 -5.79
C LEU A 162 0.36 3.36 -5.05
N TRP A 163 0.30 4.05 -3.91
CA TRP A 163 1.49 4.31 -3.09
C TRP A 163 2.14 3.01 -2.59
N LEU A 164 1.34 2.09 -2.06
CA LEU A 164 1.83 0.78 -1.63
C LEU A 164 2.36 -0.04 -2.81
N ALA A 165 1.75 0.06 -3.99
CA ALA A 165 2.24 -0.59 -5.20
C ALA A 165 3.61 -0.03 -5.64
N ILE A 166 3.84 1.28 -5.56
CA ILE A 166 5.16 1.91 -5.79
C ILE A 166 6.17 1.28 -4.84
N LEU A 167 5.89 1.27 -3.54
CA LEU A 167 6.80 0.69 -2.55
C LEU A 167 7.06 -0.80 -2.84
N ALA A 168 6.04 -1.59 -3.16
CA ALA A 168 6.18 -2.99 -3.52
C ALA A 168 7.10 -3.18 -4.74
N VAL A 169 6.94 -2.35 -5.79
CA VAL A 169 7.81 -2.38 -6.99
C VAL A 169 9.25 -1.98 -6.64
N LEU A 170 9.46 -1.05 -5.72
CA LEU A 170 10.80 -0.61 -5.35
C LEU A 170 11.55 -1.63 -4.46
N VAL A 171 10.84 -2.38 -3.60
CA VAL A 171 11.49 -3.27 -2.62
C VAL A 171 11.60 -4.74 -3.05
N THR A 172 10.79 -5.21 -4.01
CA THR A 172 10.70 -6.65 -4.35
C THR A 172 11.78 -7.16 -5.33
N GLY A 173 13.04 -6.72 -5.19
CA GLY A 173 14.18 -7.17 -6.00
C GLY A 173 14.98 -6.05 -6.68
N ALA A 174 15.95 -6.44 -7.51
CA ALA A 174 16.87 -5.49 -8.14
C ALA A 174 16.16 -4.49 -9.07
N MET A 175 16.64 -3.25 -9.07
CA MET A 175 16.11 -2.19 -9.93
C MET A 175 16.45 -2.48 -11.39
N SER A 176 15.43 -2.50 -12.24
CA SER A 176 15.56 -2.62 -13.70
C SER A 176 14.85 -1.46 -14.39
N ARG A 177 15.13 -1.23 -15.68
CA ARG A 177 14.45 -0.17 -16.46
C ARG A 177 12.92 -0.31 -16.42
N SER A 178 12.41 -1.53 -16.58
CA SER A 178 10.96 -1.80 -16.55
C SER A 178 10.35 -1.51 -15.18
N ARG A 179 11.05 -1.84 -14.09
CA ARG A 179 10.58 -1.53 -12.73
C ARG A 179 10.61 -0.03 -12.44
N ALA A 180 11.65 0.67 -12.89
CA ALA A 180 11.74 2.12 -12.77
C ALA A 180 10.61 2.81 -13.54
N MET A 181 10.34 2.37 -14.78
CA MET A 181 9.21 2.86 -15.57
C MET A 181 7.88 2.60 -14.86
N LEU A 182 7.65 1.36 -14.39
CA LEU A 182 6.42 1.03 -13.66
C LEU A 182 6.24 1.88 -12.40
N ALA A 183 7.30 2.05 -11.59
CA ALA A 183 7.26 2.90 -10.41
C ALA A 183 6.96 4.36 -10.76
N GLY A 184 7.54 4.89 -11.85
CA GLY A 184 7.26 6.23 -12.35
C GLY A 184 5.82 6.40 -12.84
N LEU A 185 5.28 5.43 -13.58
CA LEU A 185 3.89 5.43 -14.03
C LEU A 185 2.92 5.38 -12.84
N LEU A 186 3.19 4.52 -11.85
CA LEU A 186 2.39 4.45 -10.63
C LEU A 186 2.48 5.75 -9.81
N ALA A 187 3.65 6.38 -9.75
CA ALA A 187 3.83 7.68 -9.09
C ALA A 187 3.07 8.81 -9.81
N GLY A 188 3.09 8.83 -11.14
CA GLY A 188 2.30 9.76 -11.94
C GLY A 188 0.80 9.56 -11.72
N ALA A 189 0.33 8.30 -11.76
CA ALA A 189 -1.06 7.98 -11.45
C ALA A 189 -1.44 8.40 -10.03
N ALA A 190 -0.62 8.10 -9.02
CA ALA A 190 -0.85 8.50 -7.64
C ALA A 190 -0.93 10.04 -7.51
N LEU A 191 -0.09 10.79 -8.22
CA LEU A 191 -0.15 12.25 -8.27
C LEU A 191 -1.45 12.76 -8.90
N CYS A 192 -1.94 12.10 -9.96
CA CYS A 192 -3.22 12.42 -10.58
C CYS A 192 -4.44 12.03 -9.73
N VAL A 193 -4.28 11.17 -8.72
CA VAL A 193 -5.30 10.89 -7.69
C VAL A 193 -5.19 11.84 -6.51
N SER A 194 -3.97 12.18 -6.06
CA SER A 194 -3.76 13.14 -4.98
C SER A 194 -2.39 13.81 -5.01
N MET A 195 -2.39 15.13 -4.82
CA MET A 195 -1.18 15.95 -4.61
C MET A 195 -0.43 15.58 -3.32
N LYS A 196 -1.04 14.82 -2.39
CA LYS A 196 -0.38 14.21 -1.22
C LYS A 196 0.82 13.33 -1.62
N THR A 197 0.88 12.89 -2.87
CA THR A 197 2.02 12.15 -3.43
C THR A 197 3.32 12.96 -3.41
N VAL A 198 3.28 14.29 -3.57
CA VAL A 198 4.47 15.14 -3.63
C VAL A 198 5.34 15.05 -2.36
N PRO A 199 4.82 15.32 -1.14
CA PRO A 199 5.63 15.22 0.06
C PRO A 199 6.14 13.79 0.31
N LEU A 200 5.39 12.77 -0.09
CA LEU A 200 5.83 11.37 0.02
C LEU A 200 6.99 11.04 -0.91
N LEU A 201 6.99 11.54 -2.15
CA LEU A 201 8.11 11.39 -3.09
C LEU A 201 9.35 12.13 -2.59
N ILE A 202 9.19 13.34 -2.04
CA ILE A 202 10.29 14.10 -1.42
C ILE A 202 10.88 13.31 -0.25
N GLY A 203 10.03 12.77 0.64
CA GLY A 203 10.47 11.95 1.76
C GLY A 203 11.21 10.68 1.32
N LEU A 204 10.71 9.99 0.29
CA LEU A 204 11.34 8.81 -0.27
C LEU A 204 12.70 9.14 -0.90
N ALA A 205 12.80 10.22 -1.67
CA ALA A 205 14.07 10.68 -2.24
C ALA A 205 15.08 11.03 -1.13
N GLY A 206 14.64 11.75 -0.09
CA GLY A 206 15.46 12.04 1.08
C GLY A 206 15.97 10.78 1.79
N ALA A 207 15.11 9.79 2.00
CA ALA A 207 15.48 8.51 2.60
C ALA A 207 16.51 7.75 1.76
N LEU A 208 16.37 7.74 0.43
CA LEU A 208 17.33 7.13 -0.48
C LEU A 208 18.69 7.83 -0.45
N LEU A 209 18.71 9.16 -0.44
CA LEU A 209 19.94 9.95 -0.33
C LEU A 209 20.66 9.69 1.01
N LEU A 210 19.92 9.65 2.11
CA LEU A 210 20.47 9.33 3.43
C LEU A 210 21.04 7.90 3.47
N ALA A 211 20.33 6.92 2.91
CA ALA A 211 20.82 5.55 2.80
C ALA A 211 22.09 5.45 1.95
N ALA A 212 22.18 6.20 0.84
CA ALA A 212 23.38 6.26 0.00
C ALA A 212 24.56 6.91 0.74
N ALA A 213 24.32 7.97 1.52
CA ALA A 213 25.36 8.66 2.29
C ALA A 213 25.93 7.77 3.42
N THR A 214 25.07 7.05 4.14
CA THR A 214 25.51 6.17 5.24
C THR A 214 26.22 4.91 4.73
N THR A 215 25.76 4.31 3.63
CA THR A 215 26.42 3.15 3.02
C THR A 215 27.77 3.48 2.39
N ARG A 216 27.94 4.68 1.82
CA ARG A 216 29.24 5.16 1.33
C ARG A 216 30.26 5.33 2.46
N ARG A 217 29.84 5.89 3.61
CA ARG A 217 30.71 6.07 4.78
C ARG A 217 31.16 4.75 5.43
N ALA A 218 30.38 3.68 5.25
CA ALA A 218 30.70 2.36 5.81
C ALA A 218 31.70 1.55 4.96
N ARG A 219 32.07 2.00 3.75
CA ARG A 219 33.12 1.33 2.96
C ARG A 219 34.50 1.80 3.45
N PRO A 220 35.37 0.91 3.97
CA PRO A 220 36.73 1.31 4.32
C PRO A 220 37.47 1.83 3.08
N PRO A 221 38.36 2.83 3.22
CA PRO A 221 39.18 3.28 2.10
C PRO A 221 39.96 2.09 1.55
N LEU A 222 39.99 1.96 0.23
CA LEU A 222 40.82 0.97 -0.46
C LEU A 222 42.26 1.24 -0.02
N ALA A 223 42.88 0.27 0.66
CA ALA A 223 44.31 0.29 0.89
C ALA A 223 44.98 0.22 -0.49
N VAL A 224 45.62 1.33 -0.87
CA VAL A 224 46.56 1.40 -2.01
C VAL A 224 47.89 0.85 -1.56
#